data_AF-A0A8T4JQT7-F1
#
_entry.id   AF-A0A8T4JQT7-F1
#
_cell.length_a   1.000
_cell.length_b   1.000
_cell.length_c   1.000
_cell.angle_alpha   90.00
_cell.angle_beta   90.00
_cell.angle_gamma   90.00
#
_symmetry.space_group_name_H-M   'P 1'
#
loop_
_entity.id
_entity.type
_entity.pdbx_description
1 polymer ?
#
loop_
_entity_poly.entity_id
_entity_poly.type
_entity_poly.pdbx_seq_one_letter_code
_entity_poly.pdbx_strand_id
1 'polypeptide(L)'
;MLYTRGKKGNISESLRQLLSYMENTNQNNAINEDLRDIQQMVDQVKRDGEVSLRYMKWFEHDQMMYEEGREQGRKDTQESAERERKIAEQERKNAERERQIAEQEKKRAEAAEQKNELTKRLLADQRIDDLQRALDDPAFRDQLLQEYDMN
;
A
#
# COMPACT_ATOMS: atom_id res chain seq x y z
N MET A 1 -0.87 31.62 17.60
CA MET A 1 -0.96 33.01 17.07
C MET A 1 -1.95 33.77 17.95
N LEU A 2 -1.56 34.88 18.57
CA LEU A 2 -2.46 35.68 19.41
C LEU A 2 -3.29 36.63 18.53
N TYR A 3 -4.60 36.71 18.75
CA TYR A 3 -5.50 37.60 18.01
C TYR A 3 -5.55 38.99 18.67
N THR A 4 -4.71 39.91 18.22
CA THR A 4 -4.54 41.25 18.79
C THR A 4 -5.27 42.36 18.03
N ARG A 5 -5.76 42.09 16.81
CA ARG A 5 -6.33 43.10 15.89
C ARG A 5 -7.82 43.41 16.08
N GLY A 6 -8.41 43.02 17.20
CA GLY A 6 -9.82 43.30 17.50
C GLY A 6 -10.09 44.81 17.61
N LYS A 7 -11.21 45.28 17.04
CA LYS A 7 -11.66 46.70 17.13
C LYS A 7 -12.83 46.92 18.10
N LYS A 8 -13.25 45.87 18.81
CA LYS A 8 -14.45 45.88 19.67
C LYS A 8 -14.08 46.33 21.08
N GLY A 9 -14.75 47.37 21.58
CA GLY A 9 -14.51 47.94 22.91
C GLY A 9 -13.54 49.12 22.90
N ASN A 10 -13.56 49.91 23.98
CA ASN A 10 -12.64 51.04 24.18
C ASN A 10 -11.46 50.57 25.03
N ILE A 11 -10.37 50.15 24.39
CA ILE A 11 -9.14 49.71 25.07
C ILE A 11 -8.25 50.91 25.41
N SER A 12 -7.57 50.85 26.55
CA SER A 12 -6.58 51.87 26.90
C SER A 12 -5.42 51.88 25.91
N GLU A 13 -4.82 53.05 25.73
CA GLU A 13 -3.70 53.22 24.83
C GLU A 13 -2.51 52.33 25.24
N SER A 14 -2.23 52.20 26.53
CA SER A 14 -1.20 51.29 27.05
C SER A 14 -1.42 49.82 26.65
N LEU A 15 -2.68 49.33 26.68
CA LEU A 15 -3.00 47.97 26.25
C LEU A 15 -2.84 47.81 24.74
N ARG A 16 -3.23 48.81 23.94
CA ARG A 16 -3.02 48.81 22.49
C ARG A 16 -1.53 48.71 22.15
N GLN A 17 -0.70 49.47 22.85
CA GLN A 17 0.76 49.48 22.66
C GLN A 17 1.38 48.13 23.02
N LEU A 18 0.96 47.53 24.15
CA LEU A 18 1.40 46.18 24.54
C LEU A 18 1.01 45.12 23.52
N LEU A 19 -0.24 45.13 23.04
CA LEU A 19 -0.70 44.16 22.04
C LEU A 19 0.05 44.31 20.71
N SER A 20 0.31 45.55 20.28
CA SER A 20 1.11 45.84 19.09
C SER A 20 2.55 45.35 19.23
N TYR A 21 3.13 45.50 20.42
CA TYR A 21 4.47 45.00 20.74
C TYR A 21 4.54 43.47 20.81
N MET A 22 3.53 42.80 21.38
CA MET A 22 3.46 41.33 21.43
C MET A 22 3.26 40.71 20.05
N GLU A 23 2.56 41.39 19.14
CA GLU A 23 2.41 40.94 17.75
C GLU A 23 3.73 41.05 16.98
N ASN A 24 4.54 42.08 17.27
CA ASN A 24 5.82 42.33 16.61
C ASN A 24 6.86 42.83 17.62
N THR A 25 7.49 41.91 18.35
CA THR A 25 8.43 42.22 19.44
C THR A 25 9.77 42.71 18.90
N ASN A 26 9.96 44.02 18.86
CA ASN A 26 11.19 44.69 18.45
C ASN A 26 11.31 46.09 19.07
N GLN A 27 12.49 46.71 18.96
CA GLN A 27 12.76 48.01 19.57
C GLN A 27 11.86 49.15 19.06
N ASN A 28 11.47 49.13 17.79
CA ASN A 28 10.60 50.18 17.22
C ASN A 28 9.18 50.15 17.79
N ASN A 29 8.73 48.98 18.25
CA ASN A 29 7.41 48.79 18.85
C ASN A 29 7.42 48.94 20.39
N ALA A 30 8.59 49.08 21.01
CA ALA A 30 8.76 49.38 22.43
C ALA A 30 8.59 50.89 22.69
N ILE A 31 7.40 51.41 22.43
CA ILE A 31 7.18 52.87 22.33
C ILE A 31 7.05 53.59 23.68
N ASN A 32 6.78 52.87 24.77
CA ASN A 32 6.73 53.41 26.13
C ASN A 32 7.83 52.80 27.03
N GLU A 33 8.02 53.35 28.23
CA GLU A 33 9.09 52.93 29.16
C GLU A 33 8.96 51.47 29.59
N ASP A 34 7.76 51.04 29.99
CA ASP A 34 7.51 49.64 30.39
C ASP A 34 7.87 48.65 29.26
N LEU A 35 7.54 48.98 28.01
CA LEU A 35 7.88 48.14 26.85
C LEU A 35 9.37 48.18 26.52
N ARG A 36 10.07 49.28 26.79
CA ARG A 36 11.54 49.36 26.64
C ARG A 36 12.24 48.47 27.66
N ASP A 37 11.74 48.43 28.89
CA ASP A 37 12.26 47.56 29.94
C ASP A 37 12.02 46.08 29.60
N ILE A 38 10.82 45.76 29.11
CA ILE A 38 10.51 44.42 28.58
C ILE A 38 11.44 44.07 27.40
N GLN A 39 11.69 45.00 26.48
CA GLN A 39 12.58 44.77 25.34
C GLN A 39 14.02 44.50 25.78
N GLN A 40 14.53 45.17 26.82
CA GLN A 40 15.86 44.89 27.36
C GLN A 40 15.95 43.48 27.95
N MET A 41 14.92 43.04 28.69
CA MET A 41 14.86 41.67 29.20
C MET A 41 14.81 40.64 28.06
N VAL A 42 14.00 40.90 27.03
CA VAL A 42 13.93 40.06 25.82
C VAL A 42 15.29 39.99 25.12
N ASP A 43 16.00 41.12 24.98
CA ASP A 43 17.31 41.19 24.34
C ASP A 43 18.38 40.42 25.14
N GLN A 44 18.33 40.45 26.48
CA GLN A 44 19.20 39.64 27.33
C GLN A 44 18.94 38.14 27.14
N VAL A 45 17.68 37.71 27.18
CA VAL A 45 17.30 36.30 26.98
C VAL A 45 17.67 35.80 25.58
N LYS A 46 17.54 36.66 24.56
CA LYS A 46 17.95 36.33 23.18
C LYS A 46 19.47 36.21 23.03
N ARG A 47 20.24 36.99 23.79
CA ARG A 47 21.72 36.93 23.79
C ARG A 47 22.26 35.84 24.71
N ASP A 48 21.42 35.28 25.58
CA ASP A 48 21.76 34.12 26.37
C ASP A 48 21.97 32.91 25.43
N GLY A 49 23.22 32.46 25.39
CA GLY A 49 23.64 31.35 24.55
C GLY A 49 22.94 30.03 24.93
N GLU A 50 22.58 29.83 26.21
CA GLU A 50 21.90 28.61 26.65
C GLU A 50 20.49 28.53 26.09
N VAL A 51 19.76 29.65 26.10
CA VAL A 51 18.41 29.74 25.53
C VAL A 51 18.45 29.52 24.02
N SER A 52 19.36 30.21 23.32
CA SER A 52 19.53 30.05 21.87
C SER A 52 19.90 28.61 21.47
N LEU A 53 20.82 27.97 22.21
CA LEU A 53 21.18 26.56 22.01
C LEU A 53 20.00 25.62 22.25
N ARG A 54 19.19 25.89 23.28
CA ARG A 54 18.00 25.06 23.58
C ARG A 54 16.94 25.17 22.50
N TYR A 55 16.74 26.36 21.94
CA TYR A 55 15.88 26.56 20.76
C TYR A 55 16.43 25.85 19.52
N MET A 56 17.75 25.95 19.23
CA MET A 56 18.36 25.25 18.09
C MET A 56 18.20 23.73 18.21
N LYS A 57 18.49 23.16 19.38
CA LYS A 57 18.32 21.71 19.61
C LYS A 57 16.89 21.24 19.39
N TRP A 58 15.90 22.03 19.84
CA TRP A 58 14.50 21.67 19.64
C TRP A 58 14.12 21.76 18.16
N PHE A 59 14.57 22.79 17.46
CA PHE A 59 14.32 22.95 16.03
C PHE A 59 14.96 21.84 15.18
N GLU A 60 16.22 21.51 15.46
CA GLU A 60 16.91 20.38 14.81
C GLU A 60 16.17 19.06 15.07
N HIS A 61 15.73 18.83 16.30
CA HIS A 61 14.95 17.64 16.64
C HIS A 61 13.60 17.61 15.93
N ASP A 62 12.88 18.74 15.85
CA ASP A 62 11.60 18.84 15.14
C ASP A 62 11.77 18.59 13.63
N GLN A 63 12.85 19.12 13.03
CA GLN A 63 13.20 18.83 11.64
C GLN A 63 13.52 17.36 11.40
N MET A 64 14.34 16.75 12.27
CA MET A 64 14.66 15.32 12.19
C MET A 64 13.40 14.46 12.28
N MET A 65 12.53 14.73 13.25
CA MET A 65 11.26 14.01 13.42
C MET A 65 10.33 14.17 12.20
N TYR A 66 10.30 15.36 11.60
CA TYR A 66 9.51 15.61 10.40
C TYR A 66 10.05 14.83 9.18
N GLU A 67 11.37 14.77 9.01
CA GLU A 67 12.02 14.03 7.93
C GLU A 67 11.87 12.52 8.12
N GLU A 68 12.10 12.01 9.33
CA GLU A 68 11.87 10.60 9.70
C GLU A 68 10.42 10.20 9.44
N GLY A 69 9.46 11.04 9.83
CA GLY A 69 8.04 10.80 9.54
C GLY A 69 7.74 10.73 8.04
N ARG A 70 8.36 11.59 7.23
CA ARG A 70 8.23 11.54 5.76
C ARG A 70 8.87 10.30 5.17
N GLU A 71 10.04 9.91 5.63
CA GLU A 71 10.74 8.72 5.15
C GLU A 71 9.99 7.45 5.53
N GLN A 72 9.53 7.35 6.78
CA GLN A 72 8.72 6.23 7.26
C GLN A 72 7.43 6.10 6.45
N GLY A 73 6.72 7.22 6.20
CA GLY A 73 5.53 7.20 5.35
C GLY A 73 5.81 6.71 3.92
N ARG A 74 6.99 7.03 3.35
CA ARG A 74 7.40 6.48 2.04
C ARG A 74 7.69 4.99 2.10
N LYS A 75 8.44 4.54 3.12
CA LYS A 75 8.75 3.11 3.32
C LYS A 75 7.48 2.30 3.52
N ASP A 76 6.57 2.74 4.38
CA ASP A 76 5.30 2.05 4.64
C ASP A 76 4.44 1.94 3.37
N THR A 77 4.40 3.01 2.56
CA THR A 77 3.69 2.99 1.27
C THR A 77 4.32 1.99 0.30
N GLN A 78 5.65 1.96 0.21
CA GLN A 78 6.37 1.03 -0.65
C GLN A 78 6.17 -0.43 -0.20
N GLU A 79 6.31 -0.69 1.10
CA GLU A 79 6.08 -2.02 1.67
C GLU A 79 4.65 -2.50 1.45
N SER A 80 3.65 -1.64 1.67
CA SER A 80 2.25 -1.99 1.43
C SER A 80 2.01 -2.34 -0.04
N ALA A 81 2.54 -1.51 -0.96
CA ALA A 81 2.43 -1.78 -2.39
C ALA A 81 3.12 -3.08 -2.80
N GLU A 82 4.27 -3.42 -2.20
CA GLU A 82 4.97 -4.68 -2.48
C GLU A 82 4.21 -5.89 -1.93
N ARG A 83 3.63 -5.78 -0.72
CA ARG A 83 2.77 -6.83 -0.13
C ARG A 83 1.55 -7.08 -1.01
N GLU A 84 0.86 -6.03 -1.45
CA GLU A 84 -0.29 -6.15 -2.36
C GLU A 84 0.09 -6.81 -3.68
N ARG A 85 1.23 -6.43 -4.27
CA ARG A 85 1.73 -7.08 -5.50
C ARG A 85 2.00 -8.57 -5.30
N LYS A 86 2.63 -8.96 -4.18
CA LYS A 86 2.90 -10.37 -3.87
C LYS A 86 1.59 -11.17 -3.71
N ILE A 87 0.59 -10.60 -3.06
CA ILE A 87 -0.73 -11.23 -2.93
C ILE A 87 -1.37 -11.41 -4.30
N ALA A 88 -1.42 -10.36 -5.12
CA ALA A 88 -2.00 -10.42 -6.46
C ALA A 88 -1.26 -11.42 -7.37
N GLU A 89 0.06 -11.51 -7.28
CA GLU A 89 0.84 -12.49 -8.04
C GLU A 89 0.55 -13.92 -7.57
N GLN A 90 0.44 -14.14 -6.26
CA GLN A 90 0.11 -15.45 -5.71
C GLN A 90 -1.30 -15.91 -6.12
N GLU A 91 -2.28 -15.00 -6.07
CA GLU A 91 -3.64 -15.27 -6.52
C GLU A 91 -3.69 -15.63 -8.01
N ARG A 92 -2.93 -14.92 -8.86
CA ARG A 92 -2.80 -15.27 -10.28
C ARG A 92 -2.22 -16.66 -10.50
N LYS A 93 -1.15 -17.01 -9.78
CA LYS A 93 -0.54 -18.35 -9.86
C LYS A 93 -1.52 -19.44 -9.39
N ASN A 94 -2.29 -19.17 -8.34
CA ASN A 94 -3.30 -20.10 -7.85
C ASN A 94 -4.41 -20.31 -8.90
N ALA A 95 -4.95 -19.23 -9.44
CA ALA A 95 -5.98 -19.29 -10.49
C ALA A 95 -5.48 -20.02 -11.75
N GLU A 96 -4.21 -19.84 -12.13
CA GLU A 96 -3.62 -20.56 -13.26
C GLU A 96 -3.49 -22.06 -12.99
N ARG A 97 -3.05 -22.46 -11.79
CA ARG A 97 -3.02 -23.87 -11.39
C ARG A 97 -4.41 -24.50 -11.38
N GLU A 98 -5.41 -23.80 -10.83
CA GLU A 98 -6.80 -24.29 -10.82
C GLU A 98 -7.32 -24.50 -12.23
N ARG A 99 -7.02 -23.59 -13.17
CA ARG A 99 -7.37 -23.76 -14.59
C ARG A 99 -6.67 -24.98 -15.20
N GLN A 100 -5.39 -25.18 -14.92
CA GLN A 100 -4.65 -26.35 -15.42
C GLN A 100 -5.22 -27.67 -14.87
N ILE A 101 -5.58 -27.70 -13.59
CA ILE A 101 -6.22 -28.86 -12.96
C ILE A 101 -7.57 -29.13 -13.63
N ALA A 102 -8.42 -28.12 -13.78
CA ALA A 102 -9.72 -28.25 -14.42
C ALA A 102 -9.59 -28.72 -15.89
N GLU A 103 -8.60 -28.23 -16.64
CA GLU A 103 -8.35 -28.67 -18.00
C GLU A 103 -7.87 -30.13 -18.07
N GLN A 104 -6.98 -30.55 -17.16
CA GLN A 104 -6.54 -31.94 -17.07
C GLN A 104 -7.68 -32.88 -16.68
N GLU A 105 -8.52 -32.49 -15.72
CA GLU A 105 -9.70 -33.26 -15.33
C GLU A 105 -10.67 -33.38 -16.50
N LYS A 106 -10.89 -32.31 -17.26
CA LYS A 106 -11.72 -32.34 -18.46
C LYS A 106 -11.18 -33.31 -19.51
N LYS A 107 -9.89 -33.22 -19.84
CA LYS A 107 -9.23 -34.16 -20.79
C LYS A 107 -9.32 -35.61 -20.31
N ARG A 108 -9.18 -35.84 -18.99
CA ARG A 108 -9.30 -37.16 -18.40
C ARG A 108 -10.74 -37.69 -18.46
N ALA A 109 -11.72 -36.83 -18.26
CA ALA A 109 -13.14 -37.19 -18.38
C ALA A 109 -13.50 -37.51 -19.84
N GLU A 110 -13.09 -36.69 -20.80
CA GLU A 110 -13.27 -36.91 -22.25
C GLU A 110 -12.63 -38.24 -22.68
N ALA A 111 -11.39 -38.52 -22.27
CA ALA A 111 -10.73 -39.79 -22.57
C ALA A 111 -11.43 -41.01 -21.94
N ALA A 112 -11.97 -40.85 -20.73
CA ALA A 112 -12.76 -41.90 -20.09
C ALA A 112 -14.09 -42.16 -20.82
N GLU A 113 -14.74 -41.10 -21.31
CA GLU A 113 -15.94 -41.19 -22.13
C GLU A 113 -15.67 -41.87 -23.47
N GLN A 114 -14.60 -41.48 -24.18
CA GLN A 114 -14.14 -42.13 -25.41
C GLN A 114 -13.89 -43.63 -25.20
N LYS A 115 -13.19 -43.99 -24.11
CA LYS A 115 -12.92 -45.40 -23.77
C LYS A 115 -14.22 -46.17 -23.50
N ASN A 116 -15.15 -45.58 -22.76
CA ASN A 116 -16.45 -46.20 -22.47
C ASN A 116 -17.28 -46.39 -23.74
N GLU A 117 -17.29 -45.41 -24.63
CA GLU A 117 -18.04 -45.47 -25.88
C GLU A 117 -17.44 -46.49 -26.85
N LEU A 118 -16.10 -46.52 -27.00
CA LEU A 118 -15.39 -47.56 -27.75
C LEU A 118 -15.76 -48.95 -27.24
N THR A 119 -15.77 -49.13 -25.92
CA THR A 119 -16.15 -50.39 -25.28
C THR A 119 -17.57 -50.79 -25.69
N LYS A 120 -18.55 -49.88 -25.63
CA LYS A 120 -19.93 -50.18 -26.07
C LYS A 120 -20.01 -50.60 -27.53
N ARG A 121 -19.31 -49.91 -28.43
CA ARG A 121 -19.32 -50.23 -29.88
C ARG A 121 -18.72 -51.60 -30.18
N LEU A 122 -17.55 -51.90 -29.62
CA LEU A 122 -16.90 -53.21 -29.81
C LEU A 122 -17.75 -54.36 -29.26
N LEU A 123 -18.46 -54.16 -28.13
CA LEU A 123 -19.42 -55.14 -27.63
C LEU A 123 -20.60 -55.34 -28.58
N ALA A 124 -21.16 -54.27 -29.14
CA ALA A 124 -22.26 -54.34 -30.10
C ALA A 124 -21.87 -55.10 -31.37
N ASP A 125 -20.64 -54.88 -31.85
CA ASP A 125 -20.07 -55.54 -33.03
C ASP A 125 -19.49 -56.94 -32.74
N GLN A 126 -19.62 -57.43 -31.50
CA GLN A 126 -19.09 -58.73 -31.02
C GLN A 126 -17.55 -58.89 -31.18
N ARG A 127 -16.81 -57.78 -31.23
CA ARG A 127 -15.33 -57.75 -31.40
C ARG A 127 -14.60 -57.88 -30.05
N ILE A 128 -14.82 -59.00 -29.35
CA ILE A 128 -14.26 -59.22 -28.00
C ILE A 128 -12.73 -59.36 -27.99
N ASP A 129 -12.15 -59.99 -29.01
CA ASP A 129 -10.70 -60.14 -29.13
C ASP A 129 -10.00 -58.79 -29.30
N ASP A 130 -10.60 -57.89 -30.10
CA ASP A 130 -10.11 -56.52 -30.28
C ASP A 130 -10.23 -55.70 -28.99
N LEU A 131 -11.31 -55.89 -28.22
CA LEU A 131 -11.48 -55.26 -26.92
C LEU A 131 -10.39 -55.71 -25.93
N GLN A 132 -10.07 -57.00 -25.88
CA GLN A 132 -8.98 -57.51 -25.04
C GLN A 132 -7.64 -56.92 -25.45
N ARG A 133 -7.36 -56.90 -26.76
CA ARG A 133 -6.11 -56.33 -27.29
C ARG A 133 -5.99 -54.83 -27.02
N ALA A 134 -7.09 -54.08 -27.10
CA ALA A 134 -7.11 -52.64 -26.85
C ALA A 134 -6.93 -52.26 -25.36
N LEU A 135 -7.11 -53.22 -24.43
CA LEU A 135 -6.82 -53.01 -23.00
C LEU A 135 -5.31 -53.04 -22.73
N ASP A 136 -4.56 -53.87 -23.45
CA ASP A 136 -3.13 -54.09 -23.25
C ASP A 136 -2.25 -53.26 -24.21
N ASP A 137 -2.78 -52.86 -25.38
CA ASP A 137 -2.08 -52.09 -26.41
C ASP A 137 -2.75 -50.72 -26.65
N PRO A 138 -2.21 -49.64 -26.06
CA PRO A 138 -2.72 -48.27 -26.25
C PRO A 138 -2.68 -47.80 -27.71
N ALA A 139 -1.67 -48.21 -28.48
CA ALA A 139 -1.54 -47.80 -29.88
C ALA A 139 -2.63 -48.46 -30.74
N PHE A 140 -2.95 -49.73 -30.46
CA PHE A 140 -4.08 -50.41 -31.09
C PHE A 140 -5.42 -49.79 -30.69
N ARG A 141 -5.57 -49.36 -29.44
CA ARG A 141 -6.77 -48.62 -29.00
C ARG A 141 -6.97 -47.32 -29.78
N ASP A 142 -5.90 -46.57 -30.01
CA ASP A 142 -5.96 -45.31 -30.76
C ASP A 142 -6.29 -45.55 -32.25
N GLN A 143 -5.85 -46.67 -32.83
CA GLN A 143 -6.27 -47.11 -34.17
C GLN A 143 -7.77 -47.41 -34.22
N LEU A 144 -8.32 -48.08 -33.21
CA LEU A 144 -9.76 -48.32 -33.14
C LEU A 144 -10.55 -47.01 -32.92
N LEU A 145 -10.03 -46.07 -32.12
CA LEU A 145 -10.65 -44.75 -31.99
C LEU A 145 -10.70 -44.01 -33.33
N GLN A 146 -9.67 -44.13 -34.17
CA GLN A 146 -9.69 -43.64 -35.55
C GLN A 146 -10.70 -44.38 -36.43
N GLU A 147 -10.76 -45.71 -36.36
CA GLU A 147 -11.67 -46.54 -37.16
C GLU A 147 -13.15 -46.18 -36.92
N TYR A 148 -13.48 -45.81 -35.68
CA TYR A 148 -14.84 -45.44 -35.26
C TYR A 148 -15.10 -43.92 -35.27
N ASP A 149 -14.17 -43.11 -35.78
CA ASP A 149 -14.24 -41.63 -35.83
C ASP A 149 -14.45 -40.98 -34.43
N MET A 150 -13.77 -41.47 -33.40
CA MET A 150 -13.93 -41.06 -31.98
C MET A 150 -12.75 -40.26 -31.39
N ASN A 151 -11.90 -39.66 -32.23
CA ASN A 151 -10.75 -38.87 -31.78
C ASN A 151 -11.10 -37.46 -31.28
#